data_AF-A0A8J3RSE4-F1
#
_entry.id   AF-A0A8J3RSE4-F1
#
_cell.length_a   1.000
_cell.length_b   1.000
_cell.length_c   1.000
_cell.angle_alpha   90.00
_cell.angle_beta   90.00
_cell.angle_gamma   90.00
#
_symmetry.space_group_name_H-M   'P 1'
#
loop_
_entity.id
_entity.type
_entity.pdbx_description
1 polymer ?
#
loop_
_entity_poly.entity_id
_entity_poly.type
_entity_poly.pdbx_seq_one_letter_code
_entity_poly.pdbx_strand_id
1 'polypeptide(L)'
;MNALRMTLADGMTITRRNVLKIKRAPDLLGGVITLPVVVVLLFAYVFGSMIELPGMSYGEYLIPGIFVQVIVMSGQITGYTLTQDLQKGIFDRFRTLPMAPSAVLVGQTAGDILMNVTSIVAMSLVGLVVGWRVHTAPQEAVLGFLLLLLFAYAFSWVTATVALALRRPEVFNNLATTLSMPLIFLSNAFVDTTRLPAPLRAVAEWNPVSVVVQAARELFGNTSAAMPAPGTWPLRHAVPAALLWSALLLIVFVPLAIRLYKRAVSR
;
A
#
# COMPACT_ATOMS: atom_id res chain seq x y z
N MET A 1 -6.78 -33.52 17.60
CA MET A 1 -6.53 -32.11 17.99
C MET A 1 -6.49 -31.27 16.72
N ASN A 2 -7.42 -30.31 16.60
CA ASN A 2 -7.85 -29.74 15.32
C ASN A 2 -6.79 -28.89 14.60
N ALA A 3 -6.55 -29.18 13.32
CA ALA A 3 -5.67 -28.42 12.42
C ALA A 3 -5.95 -26.89 12.43
N LEU A 4 -7.19 -26.49 12.67
CA LEU A 4 -7.62 -25.09 12.85
C LEU A 4 -7.02 -24.40 14.09
N ARG A 5 -6.81 -25.12 15.20
CA ARG A 5 -6.17 -24.56 16.39
C ARG A 5 -4.67 -24.44 16.21
N MET A 6 -4.05 -25.36 15.47
CA MET A 6 -2.64 -25.25 15.08
C MET A 6 -2.40 -24.09 14.12
N THR A 7 -3.22 -23.92 13.08
CA THR A 7 -3.06 -22.78 12.16
C THR A 7 -3.29 -21.43 12.84
N LEU A 8 -4.24 -21.34 13.77
CA LEU A 8 -4.45 -20.13 14.58
C LEU A 8 -3.32 -19.89 15.58
N ALA A 9 -2.84 -20.92 16.27
CA ALA A 9 -1.73 -20.80 17.23
C ALA A 9 -0.39 -20.50 16.54
N ASP A 10 -0.11 -21.15 15.41
CA ASP A 10 1.09 -20.91 14.59
C ASP A 10 1.02 -19.55 13.90
N GLY A 11 -0.15 -19.17 13.39
CA GLY A 11 -0.41 -17.82 12.86
C GLY A 11 -0.17 -16.75 13.93
N MET A 12 -0.73 -16.92 15.13
CA MET A 12 -0.53 -16.00 16.26
C MET A 12 0.93 -15.97 16.74
N THR A 13 1.65 -17.09 16.68
CA THR A 13 3.07 -17.16 17.03
C THR A 13 3.95 -16.46 15.99
N ILE A 14 3.61 -16.57 14.71
CA ILE A 14 4.29 -15.85 13.62
C ILE A 14 3.94 -14.35 13.67
N THR A 15 2.69 -13.97 13.95
CA THR A 15 2.31 -12.57 14.19
C THR A 15 3.08 -12.00 15.36
N ARG A 16 3.17 -12.71 16.49
CA ARG A 16 3.96 -12.29 17.66
C ARG A 16 5.44 -12.15 17.31
N ARG A 17 5.99 -13.04 16.48
CA ARG A 17 7.36 -12.95 15.97
C ARG A 17 7.57 -11.75 15.06
N ASN A 18 6.61 -11.41 14.19
CA ASN A 18 6.67 -10.22 13.32
C ASN A 18 6.51 -8.93 14.13
N VAL A 19 5.61 -8.88 15.10
CA VAL A 19 5.50 -7.78 16.09
C VAL A 19 6.82 -7.59 16.83
N LEU A 20 7.44 -8.68 17.29
CA LEU A 20 8.73 -8.63 17.97
C LEU A 20 9.88 -8.24 17.03
N LYS A 21 9.85 -8.63 15.76
CA LYS A 21 10.82 -8.18 14.72
C LYS A 21 10.69 -6.68 14.49
N ILE A 22 9.48 -6.17 14.36
CA ILE A 22 9.17 -4.74 14.21
C ILE A 22 9.62 -3.96 15.45
N LYS A 23 9.32 -4.46 16.65
CA LYS A 23 9.77 -3.86 17.93
C LYS A 23 11.28 -3.90 18.12
N ARG A 24 11.98 -4.91 17.58
CA ARG A 24 13.43 -5.11 17.69
C ARG A 24 14.23 -4.50 16.53
N ALA A 25 13.57 -4.02 15.49
CA ALA A 25 14.18 -3.31 14.37
C ALA A 25 13.59 -1.89 14.24
N PRO A 26 13.83 -1.00 15.24
CA PRO A 26 13.33 0.37 15.22
C PRO A 26 13.78 1.13 13.97
N ASP A 27 14.94 0.78 13.38
CA ASP A 27 15.43 1.38 12.13
C ASP A 27 14.49 1.15 10.93
N LEU A 28 13.81 0.00 10.85
CA LEU A 28 12.90 -0.29 9.73
C LEU A 28 11.61 0.53 9.84
N LEU A 29 11.05 0.66 11.05
CA LEU A 29 9.90 1.53 11.28
C LEU A 29 10.28 3.00 11.13
N GLY A 30 11.45 3.38 11.64
CA GLY A 30 12.01 4.73 11.51
C GLY A 30 12.12 5.12 10.05
N GLY A 31 12.74 4.29 9.20
CA GLY A 31 12.87 4.57 7.76
C GLY A 31 11.52 4.68 7.04
N VAL A 32 10.56 3.81 7.36
CA VAL A 32 9.22 3.81 6.75
C VAL A 32 8.40 5.03 7.12
N ILE A 33 8.54 5.54 8.34
CA ILE A 33 7.76 6.69 8.83
C ILE A 33 8.47 8.01 8.50
N THR A 34 9.80 8.05 8.60
CA THR A 34 10.58 9.30 8.48
C THR A 34 10.43 9.94 7.11
N LEU A 35 10.60 9.19 6.01
CA LEU A 35 10.53 9.78 4.67
C LEU A 35 9.12 10.34 4.37
N PRO A 36 8.02 9.61 4.61
CA PRO A 36 6.67 10.16 4.49
C PRO A 36 6.43 11.38 5.37
N VAL A 37 6.90 11.39 6.63
CA VAL A 37 6.79 12.58 7.50
C VAL A 37 7.50 13.78 6.88
N VAL A 38 8.72 13.61 6.39
CA VAL A 38 9.46 14.69 5.72
C VAL A 38 8.71 15.18 4.48
N VAL A 39 8.15 14.28 3.68
CA VAL A 39 7.32 14.63 2.52
C VAL A 39 6.07 15.39 2.96
N VAL A 40 5.36 14.93 4.00
CA VAL A 40 4.20 15.64 4.55
C VAL A 40 4.59 17.05 4.98
N LEU A 41 5.66 17.21 5.76
CA LEU A 41 6.10 18.51 6.24
C LEU A 41 6.51 19.43 5.09
N LEU A 42 7.27 18.93 4.13
CA LEU A 42 7.70 19.70 2.97
C LEU A 42 6.49 20.13 2.13
N PHE A 43 5.59 19.21 1.82
CA PHE A 43 4.45 19.53 0.98
C PHE A 43 3.37 20.36 1.68
N ALA A 44 3.12 20.13 2.97
CA ALA A 44 2.13 20.92 3.71
C ALA A 44 2.64 22.34 4.04
N TYR A 45 3.92 22.50 4.44
CA TYR A 45 4.44 23.80 4.85
C TYR A 45 5.16 24.56 3.73
N VAL A 46 6.00 23.89 2.95
CA VAL A 46 6.78 24.56 1.87
C VAL A 46 5.91 24.77 0.63
N PHE A 47 5.19 23.74 0.18
CA PHE A 47 4.32 23.86 -1.01
C PHE A 47 2.92 24.36 -0.68
N GLY A 48 2.38 24.06 0.51
CA GLY A 48 1.06 24.54 0.92
C GLY A 48 0.98 26.06 1.10
N SER A 49 2.12 26.73 1.30
CA SER A 49 2.21 28.20 1.29
C SER A 49 2.30 28.79 -0.13
N MET A 50 2.55 27.97 -1.16
CA MET A 50 2.72 28.42 -2.55
C MET A 50 1.58 27.99 -3.48
N ILE A 51 0.82 26.96 -3.12
CA ILE A 51 -0.22 26.37 -3.97
C ILE A 51 -1.60 26.63 -3.35
N GLU A 52 -2.29 27.63 -3.88
CA GLU A 52 -3.68 27.89 -3.53
C GLU A 52 -4.61 26.92 -4.28
N LEU A 53 -5.34 26.06 -3.55
CA LEU A 53 -6.45 25.29 -4.10
C LEU A 53 -7.77 26.00 -3.79
N PRO A 54 -8.69 26.10 -4.76
CA PRO A 54 -10.01 26.68 -4.52
C PRO A 54 -10.77 25.90 -3.44
N GLY A 55 -10.98 26.52 -2.28
CA GLY A 55 -11.83 26.02 -1.20
C GLY A 55 -11.25 24.92 -0.31
N MET A 56 -9.94 24.65 -0.36
CA MET A 56 -9.29 23.66 0.53
C MET A 56 -7.81 23.96 0.76
N SER A 57 -7.30 23.60 1.94
CA SER A 57 -5.86 23.60 2.21
C SER A 57 -5.15 22.48 1.42
N TYR A 58 -4.02 22.78 0.80
CA TYR A 58 -3.22 21.78 0.09
C TYR A 58 -2.81 20.58 0.98
N GLY A 59 -2.64 20.81 2.28
CA GLY A 59 -2.38 19.73 3.24
C GLY A 59 -3.48 18.68 3.30
N GLU A 60 -4.75 19.08 3.23
CA GLU A 60 -5.89 18.14 3.26
C GLU A 60 -6.01 17.34 1.96
N TYR A 61 -5.66 17.98 0.83
CA TYR A 61 -5.65 17.34 -0.48
C TYR A 61 -4.58 16.24 -0.60
N LEU A 62 -3.42 16.44 0.04
CA LEU A 62 -2.24 15.58 -0.12
C LEU A 62 -2.23 14.33 0.75
N ILE A 63 -2.76 14.41 1.96
CA ILE A 63 -2.65 13.34 2.96
C ILE A 63 -3.20 11.99 2.46
N PRO A 64 -4.37 11.93 1.78
CA PRO A 64 -4.83 10.71 1.12
C PRO A 64 -3.85 10.14 0.08
N GLY A 65 -3.17 11.01 -0.67
CA GLY A 65 -2.10 10.63 -1.60
C GLY A 65 -0.91 9.98 -0.89
N ILE A 66 -0.51 10.57 0.24
CA ILE A 66 0.61 10.08 1.05
C ILE A 66 0.28 8.74 1.71
N PHE A 67 -0.95 8.50 2.16
CA PHE A 67 -1.36 7.18 2.64
C PHE A 67 -1.12 6.10 1.58
N VAL A 68 -1.52 6.35 0.34
CA VAL A 68 -1.34 5.38 -0.75
C VAL A 68 0.15 5.22 -1.12
N GLN A 69 0.93 6.31 -1.10
CA GLN A 69 2.38 6.24 -1.27
C GLN A 69 3.03 5.31 -0.22
N VAL A 70 2.68 5.49 1.05
CA VAL A 70 3.20 4.68 2.17
C VAL A 70 2.83 3.21 2.01
N ILE A 71 1.62 2.93 1.55
CA ILE A 71 1.16 1.57 1.24
C ILE A 71 2.01 0.93 0.14
N VAL A 72 2.23 1.66 -0.96
CA VAL A 72 3.06 1.17 -2.08
C VAL A 72 4.48 0.90 -1.61
N MET A 73 5.09 1.83 -0.86
CA MET A 73 6.43 1.67 -0.29
C MET A 73 6.51 0.50 0.70
N SER A 74 5.51 0.33 1.58
CA SER A 74 5.46 -0.79 2.52
C SER A 74 5.43 -2.13 1.78
N GLY A 75 4.64 -2.22 0.70
CA GLY A 75 4.62 -3.40 -0.17
C GLY A 75 5.98 -3.69 -0.81
N GLN A 76 6.73 -2.66 -1.23
CA GLN A 76 8.08 -2.85 -1.76
C GLN A 76 9.03 -3.45 -0.73
N ILE A 77 8.96 -3.00 0.53
CA ILE A 77 9.79 -3.54 1.61
C ILE A 77 9.46 -5.01 1.89
N THR A 78 8.17 -5.35 1.92
CA THR A 78 7.72 -6.74 2.02
C THR A 78 8.27 -7.59 0.88
N GLY A 79 8.11 -7.14 -0.37
CA GLY A 79 8.61 -7.87 -1.55
C GLY A 79 10.13 -8.03 -1.54
N TYR A 80 10.86 -7.00 -1.11
CA TYR A 80 12.31 -7.04 -0.97
C TYR A 80 12.72 -8.06 0.11
N THR A 81 12.09 -8.02 1.28
CA THR A 81 12.36 -8.97 2.37
C THR A 81 12.07 -10.41 1.91
N LEU A 82 10.99 -10.62 1.17
CA LEU A 82 10.66 -11.93 0.58
C LEU A 82 11.76 -12.41 -0.39
N THR A 83 12.29 -11.53 -1.25
CA THR A 83 13.42 -11.91 -2.12
C THR A 83 14.69 -12.26 -1.34
N GLN A 84 14.96 -11.58 -0.22
CA GLN A 84 16.11 -11.91 0.63
C GLN A 84 15.92 -13.28 1.29
N ASP A 85 14.70 -13.58 1.74
CA ASP A 85 14.38 -14.87 2.36
C ASP A 85 14.48 -16.02 1.34
N LEU A 86 14.09 -15.78 0.08
CA LEU A 86 14.31 -16.70 -1.04
C LEU A 86 15.81 -16.92 -1.30
N GLN A 87 16.61 -15.85 -1.34
CA GLN A 87 18.04 -15.94 -1.62
C GLN A 87 18.81 -16.67 -0.49
N LYS A 88 18.36 -16.54 0.76
CA LYS A 88 18.95 -17.22 1.92
C LYS A 88 18.52 -18.69 2.06
N GLY A 89 17.74 -19.23 1.11
CA GLY A 89 17.29 -20.62 1.14
C GLY A 89 16.40 -20.95 2.33
N ILE A 90 15.70 -19.97 2.90
CA ILE A 90 14.83 -20.18 4.07
C ILE A 90 13.72 -21.17 3.74
N PHE A 91 13.24 -21.17 2.49
CA PHE A 91 12.24 -22.11 2.00
C PHE A 91 12.75 -23.56 1.93
N ASP A 92 14.04 -23.76 1.67
CA ASP A 92 14.67 -25.10 1.71
C ASP A 92 14.83 -25.60 3.16
N ARG A 93 14.95 -24.70 4.13
CA ARG A 93 14.90 -25.07 5.56
C ARG A 93 13.47 -25.36 6.04
N PHE A 94 12.46 -24.72 5.46
CA PHE A 94 11.06 -25.08 5.75
C PHE A 94 10.67 -26.44 5.17
N ARG A 95 11.37 -26.95 4.14
CA ARG A 95 11.20 -28.32 3.62
C ARG A 95 11.58 -29.41 4.62
N THR A 96 12.56 -29.17 5.48
CA THR A 96 13.01 -30.16 6.47
C THR A 96 12.17 -30.15 7.74
N LEU A 97 11.27 -29.18 7.88
CA LEU A 97 10.31 -29.09 8.98
C LEU A 97 8.92 -29.57 8.49
N PRO A 98 8.14 -30.30 9.30
CA PRO A 98 6.80 -30.72 8.94
C PRO A 98 5.82 -29.52 9.02
N MET A 99 5.96 -28.56 8.11
CA MET A 99 5.10 -27.37 8.02
C MET A 99 4.26 -27.38 6.75
N ALA A 100 2.98 -27.02 6.88
CA ALA A 100 2.10 -26.86 5.75
C ALA A 100 2.52 -25.63 4.91
N PRO A 101 2.60 -25.72 3.57
CA PRO A 101 2.91 -24.59 2.69
C PRO A 101 1.98 -23.38 2.86
N SER A 102 0.76 -23.60 3.36
CA SER A 102 -0.21 -22.55 3.71
C SER A 102 0.22 -21.71 4.92
N ALA A 103 1.03 -22.24 5.84
CA ALA A 103 1.45 -21.54 7.04
C ALA A 103 2.38 -20.35 6.73
N VAL A 104 3.22 -20.46 5.71
CA VAL A 104 4.11 -19.36 5.28
C VAL A 104 3.32 -18.23 4.63
N LEU A 105 2.32 -18.58 3.82
CA LEU A 105 1.45 -17.62 3.16
C LEU A 105 0.58 -16.86 4.18
N VAL A 106 0.02 -17.56 5.16
CA VAL A 106 -0.78 -16.97 6.25
C VAL A 106 0.08 -16.12 7.19
N GLY A 107 1.32 -16.56 7.47
CA GLY A 107 2.27 -15.79 8.27
C GLY A 107 2.71 -14.47 7.62
N GLN A 108 2.84 -14.47 6.30
CA GLN A 108 3.17 -13.28 5.53
C GLN A 108 2.00 -12.31 5.46
N THR A 109 0.80 -12.77 5.13
CA THR A 109 -0.38 -11.90 5.06
C THR A 109 -0.73 -11.26 6.40
N ALA A 110 -0.61 -12.00 7.51
CA ALA A 110 -0.82 -11.45 8.85
C ALA A 110 0.23 -10.41 9.24
N GLY A 111 1.50 -10.61 8.83
CA GLY A 111 2.57 -9.63 9.02
C GLY A 111 2.35 -8.36 8.23
N ASP A 112 1.94 -8.49 6.96
CA ASP A 112 1.67 -7.37 6.07
C ASP A 112 0.48 -6.53 6.56
N ILE A 113 -0.61 -7.16 6.98
CA ILE A 113 -1.77 -6.45 7.53
C ILE A 113 -1.36 -5.64 8.77
N LEU A 114 -0.62 -6.25 9.69
CA LEU A 114 -0.20 -5.55 10.91
C LEU A 114 0.72 -4.36 10.60
N MET A 115 1.67 -4.54 9.68
CA MET A 115 2.58 -3.47 9.25
C MET A 115 1.81 -2.34 8.58
N ASN A 116 0.88 -2.65 7.68
CA ASN A 116 0.03 -1.66 7.01
C ASN A 116 -0.89 -0.93 7.99
N VAL A 117 -1.50 -1.62 8.97
CA VAL A 117 -2.29 -0.99 10.03
C VAL A 117 -1.43 -0.03 10.84
N THR A 118 -0.23 -0.45 11.25
CA THR A 118 0.69 0.39 12.04
C THR A 118 1.11 1.63 11.26
N SER A 119 1.47 1.46 9.98
CA SER A 119 1.85 2.56 9.09
C SER A 119 0.70 3.54 8.88
N ILE A 120 -0.52 3.04 8.64
CA ILE A 120 -1.72 3.89 8.47
C ILE A 120 -1.98 4.69 9.76
N VAL A 121 -1.97 4.05 10.93
CA VAL A 121 -2.18 4.74 12.22
C VAL A 121 -1.12 5.81 12.45
N ALA A 122 0.15 5.49 12.25
CA ALA A 122 1.24 6.45 12.41
C ALA A 122 1.08 7.66 11.47
N MET A 123 0.72 7.41 10.21
CA MET A 123 0.48 8.47 9.23
C MET A 123 -0.78 9.29 9.53
N SER A 124 -1.83 8.67 10.07
CA SER A 124 -3.02 9.41 10.49
C SER A 124 -2.70 10.38 11.62
N LEU A 125 -1.87 9.98 12.59
CA LEU A 125 -1.41 10.86 13.67
C LEU A 125 -0.61 12.06 13.12
N VAL A 126 0.32 11.81 12.19
CA VAL A 126 1.10 12.86 11.54
C VAL A 126 0.20 13.79 10.73
N GLY A 127 -0.76 13.25 9.99
CA GLY A 127 -1.76 14.02 9.25
C GLY A 127 -2.55 14.94 10.16
N LEU A 128 -3.06 14.42 11.28
CA LEU A 128 -3.80 15.21 12.28
C LEU A 128 -2.96 16.38 12.84
N VAL A 129 -1.65 16.17 13.06
CA VAL A 129 -0.74 17.24 13.51
C VAL A 129 -0.55 18.33 12.46
N VAL A 130 -0.53 17.93 11.19
CA VAL A 130 -0.30 18.83 10.04
C VAL A 130 -1.59 19.55 9.61
N GLY A 131 -2.72 19.25 10.25
CA GLY A 131 -3.99 19.92 10.04
C GLY A 131 -4.97 19.14 9.14
N TRP A 132 -4.67 17.89 8.80
CA TRP A 132 -5.64 17.02 8.14
C TRP A 132 -6.79 16.69 9.10
N ARG A 133 -8.02 16.83 8.63
CA ARG A 133 -9.22 16.44 9.36
C ARG A 133 -10.09 15.55 8.49
N VAL A 134 -10.84 14.68 9.15
CA VAL A 134 -11.91 13.92 8.49
C VAL A 134 -13.17 14.77 8.57
N HIS A 135 -13.72 15.11 7.41
CA HIS A 135 -14.89 15.98 7.28
C HIS A 135 -16.20 15.19 7.09
N THR A 136 -16.09 13.88 6.91
CA THR A 136 -17.20 12.94 6.71
C THR A 136 -17.66 12.27 8.00
N ALA A 137 -18.79 11.55 7.91
CA ALA A 137 -19.30 10.76 9.01
C ALA A 137 -18.29 9.67 9.43
N PRO A 138 -18.21 9.29 10.72
CA PRO A 138 -17.27 8.27 11.21
C PRO A 138 -17.32 6.94 10.43
N GLN A 139 -18.50 6.56 9.94
CA GLN A 139 -18.70 5.37 9.13
C GLN A 139 -17.94 5.42 7.79
N GLU A 140 -17.91 6.58 7.13
CA GLU A 140 -17.23 6.77 5.85
C GLU A 140 -15.71 6.81 6.05
N ALA A 141 -15.26 7.39 7.16
CA ALA A 141 -13.87 7.35 7.57
C ALA A 141 -13.37 5.91 7.75
N VAL A 142 -14.15 5.07 8.45
CA VAL A 142 -13.84 3.64 8.63
C VAL A 142 -13.79 2.92 7.29
N LEU A 143 -14.72 3.20 6.37
CA LEU A 143 -14.69 2.65 5.02
C LEU A 143 -13.43 3.09 4.25
N GLY A 144 -12.98 4.35 4.41
CA GLY A 144 -11.75 4.86 3.83
C GLY A 144 -10.52 4.06 4.30
N PHE A 145 -10.38 3.85 5.61
CA PHE A 145 -9.30 3.03 6.15
C PHE A 145 -9.37 1.58 5.69
N LEU A 146 -10.57 1.00 5.64
CA LEU A 146 -10.76 -0.38 5.19
C LEU A 146 -10.41 -0.54 3.70
N LEU A 147 -10.75 0.45 2.87
CA LEU A 147 -10.38 0.49 1.46
C LEU A 147 -8.86 0.61 1.27
N LEU A 148 -8.19 1.45 2.06
CA LEU A 148 -6.73 1.55 2.06
C LEU A 148 -6.07 0.23 2.46
N LEU A 149 -6.58 -0.45 3.49
CA LEU A 149 -6.09 -1.76 3.91
C LEU A 149 -6.32 -2.84 2.85
N LEU A 150 -7.48 -2.83 2.20
CA LEU A 150 -7.79 -3.76 1.10
C LEU A 150 -6.83 -3.54 -0.07
N PHE A 151 -6.58 -2.30 -0.44
CA PHE A 151 -5.63 -1.97 -1.50
C PHE A 151 -4.20 -2.37 -1.10
N ALA A 152 -3.79 -2.11 0.13
CA ALA A 152 -2.48 -2.51 0.65
C ALA A 152 -2.30 -4.04 0.59
N TYR A 153 -3.33 -4.78 0.95
CA TYR A 153 -3.35 -6.23 0.83
C TYR A 153 -3.28 -6.68 -0.64
N ALA A 154 -4.07 -6.09 -1.54
CA ALA A 154 -4.02 -6.40 -2.96
C ALA A 154 -2.64 -6.13 -3.56
N PHE A 155 -2.02 -5.01 -3.21
CA PHE A 155 -0.70 -4.61 -3.68
C PHE A 155 0.42 -5.50 -3.11
N SER A 156 0.29 -6.02 -1.88
CA SER A 156 1.28 -6.95 -1.33
C SER A 156 1.37 -8.23 -2.17
N TRP A 157 0.26 -8.74 -2.73
CA TRP A 157 0.29 -9.87 -3.66
C TRP A 157 1.01 -9.56 -4.98
N VAL A 158 0.87 -8.33 -5.49
CA VAL A 158 1.59 -7.87 -6.68
C VAL A 158 3.10 -7.93 -6.42
N THR A 159 3.54 -7.29 -5.33
CA THR A 159 4.95 -7.26 -4.96
C THR A 159 5.50 -8.65 -4.64
N ALA A 160 4.73 -9.51 -3.98
CA ALA A 160 5.10 -10.91 -3.72
C ALA A 160 5.27 -11.71 -5.02
N THR A 161 4.40 -11.52 -6.00
CA THR A 161 4.49 -12.17 -7.32
C THR A 161 5.78 -11.76 -8.04
N VAL A 162 6.06 -10.45 -8.08
CA VAL A 162 7.26 -9.90 -8.71
C VAL A 162 8.52 -10.38 -7.98
N ALA A 163 8.50 -10.42 -6.64
CA ALA A 163 9.57 -10.95 -5.82
C ALA A 163 9.88 -12.43 -6.13
N LEU A 164 8.83 -13.28 -6.18
CA LEU A 164 8.95 -14.71 -6.50
C LEU A 164 9.45 -14.97 -7.93
N ALA A 165 9.14 -14.06 -8.86
CA ALA A 165 9.61 -14.12 -10.24
C ALA A 165 11.10 -13.73 -10.37
N LEU A 166 11.53 -12.65 -9.72
CA LEU A 166 12.88 -12.11 -9.87
C LEU A 166 13.93 -12.84 -9.02
N ARG A 167 13.57 -13.28 -7.80
CA ARG A 167 14.43 -14.02 -6.84
C ARG A 167 15.79 -13.38 -6.53
N ARG A 168 15.96 -12.10 -6.83
CA ARG A 168 17.18 -11.32 -6.59
C ARG A 168 16.78 -9.99 -5.95
N PRO A 169 17.21 -9.71 -4.69
CA PRO A 169 16.78 -8.50 -3.99
C PRO A 169 17.16 -7.21 -4.68
N GLU A 170 18.35 -7.13 -5.26
CA GLU A 170 18.83 -5.95 -5.98
C GLU A 170 17.98 -5.66 -7.22
N VAL A 171 17.70 -6.69 -8.02
CA VAL A 171 16.88 -6.56 -9.23
C VAL A 171 15.45 -6.17 -8.88
N PHE A 172 14.91 -6.78 -7.81
CA PHE A 172 13.59 -6.42 -7.28
C PHE A 172 13.53 -4.96 -6.83
N ASN A 173 14.49 -4.50 -6.03
CA ASN A 173 14.48 -3.14 -5.51
C ASN A 173 14.57 -2.10 -6.64
N ASN A 174 15.46 -2.32 -7.62
CA ASN A 174 15.61 -1.45 -8.77
C ASN A 174 14.34 -1.39 -9.63
N LEU A 175 13.74 -2.55 -9.95
CA LEU A 175 12.48 -2.59 -10.70
C LEU A 175 11.32 -1.98 -9.92
N ALA A 176 11.19 -2.29 -8.63
CA ALA A 176 10.14 -1.77 -7.77
C ALA A 176 10.18 -0.24 -7.70
N THR A 177 11.37 0.34 -7.49
CA THR A 177 11.56 1.79 -7.46
C THR A 177 11.29 2.42 -8.83
N THR A 178 11.82 1.83 -9.91
CA THR A 178 11.67 2.33 -11.27
C THR A 178 10.22 2.34 -11.74
N LEU A 179 9.43 1.32 -11.39
CA LEU A 179 8.02 1.21 -11.78
C LEU A 179 7.11 2.03 -10.86
N SER A 180 7.42 2.11 -9.57
CA SER A 180 6.58 2.82 -8.61
C SER A 180 6.73 4.34 -8.71
N MET A 181 7.88 4.83 -9.16
CA MET A 181 8.09 6.27 -9.38
C MET A 181 7.07 6.86 -10.36
N PRO A 182 6.94 6.37 -11.61
CA PRO A 182 5.88 6.80 -12.53
C PRO A 182 4.50 6.54 -11.95
N LEU A 183 4.26 5.39 -11.31
CA LEU A 183 2.96 5.04 -10.75
C LEU A 183 2.47 6.06 -9.69
N ILE A 184 3.38 6.58 -8.87
CA ILE A 184 3.05 7.50 -7.78
C ILE A 184 3.04 8.95 -8.28
N PHE A 185 4.05 9.38 -9.04
CA PHE A 185 4.17 10.78 -9.47
C PHE A 185 3.28 11.14 -10.65
N LEU A 186 2.91 10.18 -11.51
CA LEU A 186 1.91 10.39 -12.55
C LEU A 186 0.48 10.31 -12.00
N SER A 187 0.30 9.97 -10.72
CA SER A 187 -1.03 9.91 -10.11
C SER A 187 -1.56 11.29 -9.69
N ASN A 188 -2.85 11.36 -9.40
CA ASN A 188 -3.48 12.54 -8.81
C ASN A 188 -3.09 12.79 -7.33
N ALA A 189 -2.13 12.03 -6.78
CA ALA A 189 -1.69 12.16 -5.40
C ALA A 189 -1.03 13.52 -5.11
N PHE A 190 -0.17 13.99 -6.02
CA PHE A 190 0.65 15.20 -5.81
C PHE A 190 0.34 16.34 -6.76
N VAL A 191 -0.25 16.05 -7.93
CA VAL A 191 -0.46 17.00 -9.02
C VAL A 191 -1.91 16.96 -9.47
N ASP A 192 -2.45 18.13 -9.80
CA ASP A 192 -3.75 18.27 -10.45
C ASP A 192 -3.68 17.72 -11.88
N THR A 193 -4.41 16.63 -12.14
CA THR A 193 -4.41 15.91 -13.42
C THR A 193 -5.00 16.73 -14.56
N THR A 194 -5.76 17.79 -14.28
CA THR A 194 -6.34 18.67 -15.31
C THR A 194 -5.28 19.49 -16.04
N ARG A 195 -4.12 19.72 -15.41
CA ARG A 195 -2.99 20.47 -15.97
C ARG A 195 -2.04 19.60 -16.80
N LEU A 196 -2.27 18.28 -16.87
CA LEU A 196 -1.43 17.36 -17.62
C LEU A 196 -1.79 17.33 -19.12
N PRO A 197 -0.79 17.13 -20.01
CA PRO A 197 -1.03 16.84 -21.43
C PRO A 197 -1.96 15.63 -21.63
N ALA A 198 -2.78 15.65 -22.68
CA ALA A 198 -3.81 14.63 -22.94
C ALA A 198 -3.38 13.15 -22.76
N PRO A 199 -2.23 12.68 -23.30
CA PRO A 199 -1.82 11.28 -23.10
C PRO A 199 -1.43 10.97 -21.65
N LEU A 200 -0.75 11.90 -20.97
CA LEU A 200 -0.36 11.73 -19.57
C LEU A 200 -1.57 11.77 -18.64
N ARG A 201 -2.55 12.64 -18.95
CA ARG A 201 -3.82 12.70 -18.24
C ARG A 201 -4.58 11.37 -18.34
N ALA A 202 -4.67 10.76 -19.53
CA ALA A 202 -5.34 9.48 -19.69
C ALA A 202 -4.69 8.36 -18.83
N VAL A 203 -3.36 8.30 -18.81
CA VAL A 203 -2.64 7.32 -17.97
C VAL A 203 -2.85 7.60 -16.49
N ALA A 204 -2.76 8.87 -16.09
CA ALA A 204 -2.97 9.30 -14.71
C ALA A 204 -4.38 8.96 -14.20
N GLU A 205 -5.41 9.16 -15.01
CA GLU A 205 -6.80 8.94 -14.62
C GLU A 205 -7.20 7.45 -14.54
N TRP A 206 -6.54 6.58 -15.32
CA TRP A 206 -6.76 5.13 -15.28
C TRP A 206 -5.84 4.39 -14.29
N ASN A 207 -4.91 5.09 -13.67
CA ASN A 207 -3.97 4.51 -12.72
C ASN A 207 -4.71 4.05 -11.44
N PRO A 208 -4.52 2.80 -10.97
CA PRO A 208 -5.14 2.31 -9.73
C PRO A 208 -4.79 3.15 -8.51
N VAL A 209 -3.58 3.73 -8.45
CA VAL A 209 -3.18 4.65 -7.38
C VAL A 209 -4.07 5.89 -7.38
N SER A 210 -4.30 6.50 -8.55
CA SER A 210 -5.15 7.70 -8.66
C SER A 210 -6.59 7.43 -8.22
N VAL A 211 -7.12 6.26 -8.58
CA VAL A 211 -8.49 5.85 -8.21
C VAL A 211 -8.61 5.65 -6.70
N VAL A 212 -7.64 4.99 -6.07
CA VAL A 212 -7.63 4.77 -4.61
C VAL A 212 -7.44 6.08 -3.84
N VAL A 213 -6.56 6.97 -4.33
CA VAL A 213 -6.37 8.30 -3.74
C VAL A 213 -7.65 9.11 -3.83
N GLN A 214 -8.32 9.11 -4.98
CA GLN A 214 -9.60 9.80 -5.15
C GLN A 214 -10.68 9.22 -4.24
N ALA A 215 -10.76 7.89 -4.13
CA ALA A 215 -11.72 7.21 -3.26
C ALA A 215 -11.47 7.56 -1.78
N ALA A 216 -10.20 7.59 -1.35
CA ALA A 216 -9.82 8.00 -0.01
C ALA A 216 -10.16 9.48 0.26
N ARG A 217 -9.97 10.37 -0.73
CA ARG A 217 -10.39 11.78 -0.61
C ARG A 217 -11.89 11.91 -0.42
N GLU A 218 -12.69 11.22 -1.24
CA GLU A 218 -14.16 11.20 -1.13
C GLU A 218 -14.61 10.68 0.25
N LEU A 219 -14.06 9.55 0.70
CA LEU A 219 -14.43 8.91 1.96
C LEU A 219 -13.99 9.70 3.20
N PHE A 220 -12.93 10.49 3.12
CA PHE A 220 -12.48 11.36 4.21
C PHE A 220 -13.08 12.78 4.13
N GLY A 221 -13.85 13.09 3.09
CA GLY A 221 -14.43 14.43 2.88
C GLY A 221 -13.43 15.49 2.45
N ASN A 222 -12.26 15.08 1.94
CA ASN A 222 -11.22 15.98 1.45
C ASN A 222 -11.39 16.23 -0.05
N THR A 223 -12.61 16.56 -0.47
CA THR A 223 -12.95 17.01 -1.83
C THR A 223 -13.57 18.40 -1.78
N SER A 224 -13.19 19.28 -2.71
CA SER A 224 -13.77 20.62 -2.85
C SER A 224 -14.71 20.64 -4.05
N ALA A 225 -15.94 21.15 -3.86
CA ALA A 225 -16.91 21.35 -4.94
C ALA A 225 -16.45 22.38 -5.99
N ALA A 226 -15.43 23.17 -5.68
CA ALA A 226 -14.82 24.13 -6.60
C ALA A 226 -13.76 23.51 -7.53
N MET A 227 -13.37 22.24 -7.32
CA MET A 227 -12.50 21.53 -8.25
C MET A 227 -13.29 20.91 -9.41
N PRO A 228 -12.74 20.91 -10.64
CA PRO A 228 -13.40 20.28 -11.78
C PRO A 228 -13.71 18.81 -11.49
N ALA A 229 -14.97 18.42 -11.66
CA ALA A 229 -15.36 17.02 -11.55
C ALA A 229 -14.55 16.19 -12.58
N PRO A 230 -13.87 15.11 -12.17
CA PRO A 230 -13.08 14.30 -13.08
C PRO A 230 -13.88 13.85 -14.30
N GLY A 231 -13.30 13.98 -15.50
CA GLY A 231 -13.99 13.68 -16.76
C GLY A 231 -14.23 12.18 -16.98
N THR A 232 -13.44 11.32 -16.35
CA THR A 232 -13.40 9.88 -16.60
C THR A 232 -14.12 9.06 -15.53
N TRP A 233 -14.71 7.95 -15.98
CA TRP A 233 -15.53 7.05 -15.15
C TRP A 233 -14.84 6.56 -13.86
N PRO A 234 -13.56 6.15 -13.86
CA PRO A 234 -12.89 5.64 -12.66
C PRO A 234 -12.75 6.68 -11.55
N LEU A 235 -12.64 7.96 -11.90
CA LEU A 235 -12.51 9.05 -10.94
C LEU A 235 -13.86 9.65 -10.51
N ARG A 236 -14.92 9.46 -11.30
CA ARG A 236 -16.30 9.81 -10.89
C ARG A 236 -16.92 8.79 -9.94
N HIS A 237 -16.53 7.52 -10.08
CA HIS A 237 -16.96 6.43 -9.23
C HIS A 237 -15.75 5.82 -8.53
N ALA A 238 -15.00 6.66 -7.80
CA ALA A 238 -13.70 6.28 -7.26
C ALA A 238 -13.80 5.11 -6.27
N VAL A 239 -14.78 5.11 -5.37
CA VAL A 239 -14.97 4.01 -4.41
C VAL A 239 -15.27 2.66 -5.10
N PRO A 240 -16.28 2.52 -5.98
CA PRO A 240 -16.49 1.29 -6.75
C PRO A 240 -15.30 0.91 -7.62
N ALA A 241 -14.66 1.88 -8.28
CA ALA A 241 -13.51 1.61 -9.15
C ALA A 241 -12.29 1.13 -8.37
N ALA A 242 -12.04 1.66 -7.16
CA ALA A 242 -10.98 1.20 -6.27
C ALA A 242 -11.22 -0.23 -5.78
N LEU A 243 -12.47 -0.58 -5.48
CA LEU A 243 -12.86 -1.95 -5.14
C LEU A 243 -12.67 -2.90 -6.32
N LEU A 244 -13.08 -2.51 -7.53
CA LEU A 244 -12.88 -3.29 -8.75
C LEU A 244 -11.39 -3.51 -9.04
N TRP A 245 -10.56 -2.47 -8.93
CA TRP A 245 -9.12 -2.59 -9.09
C TRP A 245 -8.50 -3.51 -8.05
N SER A 246 -8.88 -3.36 -6.77
CA SER A 246 -8.38 -4.22 -5.70
C SER A 246 -8.79 -5.68 -5.93
N ALA A 247 -10.03 -5.94 -6.35
CA ALA A 247 -10.51 -7.27 -6.69
C ALA A 247 -9.77 -7.85 -7.91
N LEU A 248 -9.56 -7.06 -8.96
CA LEU A 248 -8.84 -7.48 -10.17
C LEU A 248 -7.39 -7.84 -9.84
N LEU A 249 -6.70 -7.02 -9.04
CA LEU A 249 -5.35 -7.33 -8.56
C LEU A 249 -5.32 -8.64 -7.77
N LEU A 250 -6.27 -8.87 -6.87
CA LEU A 250 -6.34 -10.13 -6.12
C LEU A 250 -6.59 -11.34 -7.02
N ILE A 251 -7.57 -11.25 -7.93
CA ILE A 251 -7.94 -12.34 -8.84
C ILE A 251 -6.76 -12.73 -9.75
N VAL A 252 -5.95 -11.76 -10.18
CA VAL A 252 -4.82 -12.02 -11.08
C VAL A 252 -3.58 -12.47 -10.31
N PHE A 253 -3.19 -11.76 -9.25
CA PHE A 253 -1.89 -11.95 -8.61
C PHE A 253 -1.90 -13.03 -7.53
N VAL A 254 -3.03 -13.30 -6.85
CA VAL A 254 -3.11 -14.42 -5.89
C VAL A 254 -2.83 -15.78 -6.54
N PRO A 255 -3.52 -16.20 -7.62
CA PRO A 255 -3.23 -17.49 -8.24
C PRO A 255 -1.84 -17.53 -8.88
N LEU A 256 -1.34 -16.40 -9.40
CA LEU A 256 -0.01 -16.31 -10.00
C LEU A 256 1.08 -16.48 -8.93
N ALA A 257 0.97 -15.79 -7.79
CA ALA A 257 1.85 -15.95 -6.65
C ALA A 257 1.86 -17.40 -6.14
N ILE A 258 0.68 -18.01 -5.96
CA ILE A 258 0.58 -19.41 -5.51
C ILE A 258 1.25 -20.37 -6.51
N ARG A 259 1.06 -20.17 -7.82
CA ARG A 259 1.72 -20.97 -8.85
C ARG A 259 3.24 -20.81 -8.82
N LEU A 260 3.74 -19.58 -8.71
CA LEU A 260 5.18 -19.30 -8.63
C LEU A 260 5.79 -19.86 -7.35
N TYR A 261 5.07 -19.77 -6.23
CA TYR A 261 5.47 -20.34 -4.95
C TYR A 261 5.60 -21.87 -5.04
N LYS A 262 4.58 -22.56 -5.58
CA LYS A 262 4.62 -24.01 -5.80
C LYS A 262 5.81 -24.43 -6.67
N ARG A 263 6.09 -23.68 -7.76
CA ARG A 263 7.25 -23.93 -8.62
C ARG A 263 8.59 -23.66 -7.94
N ALA A 264 8.65 -22.68 -7.05
CA ALA A 264 9.84 -22.40 -6.25
C ALA A 264 10.12 -23.53 -5.25
N VAL A 265 9.07 -24.10 -4.67
CA VAL A 265 9.16 -25.17 -3.65
C VAL A 265 9.32 -26.56 -4.28
N SER A 266 8.93 -26.78 -5.53
CA SER A 266 9.01 -28.10 -6.19
C SER A 266 10.36 -28.40 -6.85
N ARG A 267 11.23 -27.40 -7.05
CA ARG A 267 12.61 -27.59 -7.52
C ARG A 267 13.54 -27.87 -6.36
#